data_AF-A0A7K9PBS5-F1
#
_entry.id   AF-A0A7K9PBS5-F1
#
_cell.length_a   1.000
_cell.length_b   1.000
_cell.length_c   1.000
_cell.angle_alpha   90.00
_cell.angle_beta   90.00
_cell.angle_gamma   90.00
#
_symmetry.space_group_name_H-M   'P 1'
#
loop_
_entity.id
_entity.type
_entity.pdbx_description
1 polymer ?
#
loop_
_entity_poly.entity_id
_entity_poly.type
_entity_poly.pdbx_seq_one_letter_code
_entity_poly.pdbx_strand_id
1 'polypeptide(L)'
;PAPFLLILVPSAPSHLEQRLAVRDTWGGPWQGSETPKTRTIFVLGIPPEPPAQRELLLESRQHRDMLQGDFGDSYANLTLKTLLLLRWARSCCGGAEFVLKADDDVVHWGVAPNRDPRSRHHVPEGLYGAPRFPPYCSGTAYVLSRQAVLAILGAAPGVPRVAPEDVWVGLCARRAGVAA
;
A
#
# COMPACT_ATOMS: atom_id res chain seq x y z
N PRO A 1 7.04 -15.63 -15.32
CA PRO A 1 7.82 -14.43 -15.72
C PRO A 1 7.69 -13.33 -14.67
N ALA A 2 8.77 -12.58 -14.41
CA ALA A 2 8.72 -11.46 -13.47
C ALA A 2 7.85 -10.33 -14.01
N PRO A 3 7.03 -9.69 -13.17
CA PRO A 3 6.35 -8.46 -13.56
C PRO A 3 7.39 -7.34 -13.68
N PHE A 4 7.17 -6.42 -14.61
CA PHE A 4 7.92 -5.17 -14.69
C PHE A 4 7.66 -4.31 -13.45
N LEU A 5 6.37 -4.17 -13.10
CA LEU A 5 5.93 -3.42 -11.92
C LEU A 5 5.18 -4.33 -10.96
N LEU A 6 5.68 -4.42 -9.73
CA LEU A 6 5.00 -5.05 -8.61
C LEU A 6 4.35 -3.98 -7.74
N ILE A 7 3.03 -3.98 -7.67
CA ILE A 7 2.22 -3.05 -6.89
C ILE A 7 1.86 -3.74 -5.59
N LEU A 8 2.30 -3.18 -4.46
CA LEU A 8 2.08 -3.73 -3.14
C LEU A 8 1.24 -2.74 -2.34
N VAL A 9 0.05 -3.19 -1.95
CA VAL A 9 -0.98 -2.32 -1.37
C VAL A 9 -1.23 -2.73 0.08
N PRO A 10 -0.63 -2.04 1.07
CA PRO A 10 -1.02 -2.22 2.46
C PRO A 10 -2.51 -1.90 2.61
N SER A 11 -3.28 -2.83 3.15
CA SER A 11 -4.73 -2.69 3.34
C SER A 11 -5.13 -3.19 4.72
N ALA A 12 -6.32 -2.80 5.20
CA ALA A 12 -6.90 -3.31 6.44
C ALA A 12 -7.89 -4.44 6.16
N PRO A 13 -8.07 -5.43 7.07
CA PRO A 13 -9.02 -6.52 6.90
C PRO A 13 -10.44 -6.07 6.50
N SER A 14 -10.91 -4.99 7.12
CA SER A 14 -12.22 -4.37 6.89
C SER A 14 -12.36 -3.63 5.56
N HIS A 15 -11.27 -3.41 4.82
CA HIS A 15 -11.25 -2.60 3.59
C HIS A 15 -11.54 -3.41 2.31
N LEU A 16 -12.54 -4.29 2.34
CA LEU A 16 -12.89 -5.10 1.17
C LEU A 16 -13.23 -4.22 -0.06
N GLU A 17 -14.07 -3.21 0.14
CA GLU A 17 -14.51 -2.30 -0.93
C GLU A 17 -13.34 -1.53 -1.57
N GLN A 18 -12.36 -1.10 -0.78
CA GLN A 18 -11.15 -0.45 -1.28
C GLN A 18 -10.35 -1.41 -2.14
N ARG A 19 -10.14 -2.65 -1.68
CA ARG A 19 -9.43 -3.66 -2.47
C ARG A 19 -10.15 -3.98 -3.79
N LEU A 20 -11.49 -4.07 -3.77
CA LEU A 20 -12.28 -4.22 -4.99
C LEU A 20 -12.09 -3.02 -5.93
N ALA A 21 -12.18 -1.79 -5.42
CA ALA A 21 -11.95 -0.58 -6.22
C ALA A 21 -10.56 -0.57 -6.86
N VAL A 22 -9.51 -0.97 -6.12
CA VAL A 22 -8.15 -1.10 -6.66
C VAL A 22 -8.09 -2.15 -7.78
N ARG A 23 -8.71 -3.32 -7.60
CA ARG A 23 -8.77 -4.40 -8.61
C ARG A 23 -9.52 -3.98 -9.88
N ASP A 24 -10.59 -3.22 -9.74
CA ASP A 24 -11.43 -2.78 -10.85
C ASP A 24 -10.85 -1.57 -11.59
N THR A 25 -9.81 -0.94 -11.02
CA THR A 25 -9.19 0.27 -11.57
C THR A 25 -7.68 0.09 -11.77
N TRP A 26 -6.86 0.86 -11.04
CA TRP A 26 -5.43 1.05 -11.28
C TRP A 26 -4.55 -0.14 -10.88
N GLY A 27 -5.04 -1.03 -10.01
CA GLY A 27 -4.37 -2.27 -9.62
C GLY A 27 -4.84 -3.49 -10.41
N GLY A 28 -5.79 -3.32 -11.34
CA GLY A 28 -6.31 -4.40 -12.17
C GLY A 28 -5.34 -4.86 -13.27
N PRO A 29 -5.56 -6.07 -13.83
CA PRO A 29 -4.79 -6.53 -14.98
C PRO A 29 -5.10 -5.69 -16.22
N TRP A 30 -4.08 -5.06 -16.80
CA TRP A 30 -4.21 -4.37 -18.08
C TRP A 30 -4.26 -5.37 -19.24
N GLN A 31 -5.23 -5.22 -20.15
CA GLN A 31 -5.48 -6.16 -21.26
C GLN A 31 -4.83 -5.75 -22.59
N GLY A 32 -4.25 -4.56 -22.70
CA GLY A 32 -3.57 -4.09 -23.91
C GLY A 32 -2.18 -4.73 -24.09
N SER A 33 -1.84 -5.09 -25.33
CA SER A 33 -0.60 -5.79 -25.69
C SER A 33 0.70 -4.98 -25.54
N GLU A 34 0.60 -3.67 -25.35
CA GLU A 34 1.75 -2.76 -25.36
C GLU A 34 2.32 -2.42 -23.97
N THR A 35 1.62 -2.79 -22.89
CA THR A 35 2.04 -2.41 -21.55
C THR A 35 2.86 -3.50 -20.86
N PRO A 36 3.88 -3.14 -20.07
CA PRO A 36 4.64 -4.09 -19.27
C PRO A 36 3.75 -4.85 -18.27
N LYS A 37 4.05 -6.13 -18.01
CA LYS A 37 3.29 -6.96 -17.07
C LYS A 37 3.32 -6.35 -15.67
N THR A 38 2.16 -6.07 -15.11
CA THR A 38 1.99 -5.64 -13.71
C THR A 38 1.48 -6.78 -12.84
N ARG A 39 1.70 -6.69 -11.53
CA ARG A 39 1.07 -7.57 -10.54
C ARG A 39 0.76 -6.79 -9.28
N THR A 40 -0.48 -6.87 -8.83
CA THR A 40 -0.95 -6.24 -7.59
C THR A 40 -1.10 -7.29 -6.50
N ILE A 41 -0.66 -6.95 -5.29
CA ILE A 41 -0.80 -7.79 -4.08
C ILE A 41 -1.20 -6.91 -2.91
N PHE A 42 -2.26 -7.31 -2.22
CA PHE A 42 -2.70 -6.67 -0.98
C PHE A 42 -1.96 -7.28 0.21
N VAL A 43 -1.43 -6.43 1.09
CA VAL A 43 -0.65 -6.83 2.26
C VAL A 43 -1.45 -6.52 3.53
N LEU A 44 -1.75 -7.55 4.31
CA LEU A 44 -2.60 -7.46 5.50
C LEU A 44 -1.96 -8.13 6.72
N GLY A 45 -2.40 -7.78 7.92
CA GLY A 45 -2.17 -8.52 9.16
C GLY A 45 -3.39 -9.36 9.55
N ILE A 46 -3.36 -9.91 10.76
CA ILE A 46 -4.45 -10.66 11.37
C ILE A 46 -5.48 -9.67 11.96
N PRO A 47 -6.77 -9.72 11.57
CA PRO A 47 -7.80 -8.90 12.19
C PRO A 47 -7.99 -9.26 13.66
N PRO A 48 -8.48 -8.33 14.50
CA PRO A 48 -8.75 -8.63 15.90
C PRO A 48 -9.88 -9.66 16.10
N GLU A 49 -10.82 -9.73 15.14
CA GLU A 49 -12.05 -10.52 15.27
C GLU A 49 -12.02 -11.78 14.37
N PRO A 50 -12.37 -12.98 14.89
CA PRO A 50 -12.41 -14.22 14.11
C PRO A 50 -13.32 -14.21 12.86
N PRO A 51 -14.52 -13.59 12.87
CA PRO A 51 -15.36 -13.47 11.68
C PRO A 51 -14.65 -12.78 10.51
N ALA A 52 -13.93 -11.69 10.79
CA ALA A 52 -13.18 -10.95 9.77
C ALA A 52 -12.05 -11.79 9.15
N GLN A 53 -11.41 -12.67 9.93
CA GLN A 53 -10.40 -13.59 9.40
C GLN A 53 -11.02 -14.60 8.42
N ARG A 54 -12.25 -15.07 8.68
CA ARG A 54 -12.94 -15.99 7.79
C ARG A 54 -13.29 -15.33 6.45
N GLU A 55 -13.76 -14.08 6.48
CA GLU A 55 -14.06 -13.30 5.28
C GLU A 55 -12.80 -13.07 4.44
N LEU A 56 -11.67 -12.71 5.07
CA LEU A 56 -10.39 -12.60 4.39
C LEU A 56 -9.94 -13.90 3.73
N LEU A 57 -10.14 -15.05 4.38
CA LEU A 57 -9.79 -16.34 3.78
C LEU A 57 -10.66 -16.66 2.55
N LEU A 58 -11.94 -16.26 2.56
CA LEU A 58 -12.83 -16.42 1.40
C LEU A 58 -12.38 -15.54 0.23
N GLU A 59 -12.12 -14.26 0.49
CA GLU A 59 -11.59 -13.34 -0.51
C GLU A 59 -10.24 -13.83 -1.07
N SER A 60 -9.37 -14.37 -0.21
CA SER A 60 -8.04 -14.87 -0.61
C SER A 60 -8.15 -16.01 -1.61
N ARG A 61 -9.08 -16.94 -1.36
CA ARG A 61 -9.34 -18.08 -2.24
C ARG A 61 -9.87 -17.64 -3.60
N GLN A 62 -10.67 -16.58 -3.63
CA GLN A 62 -11.27 -16.04 -4.83
C GLN A 62 -10.25 -15.28 -5.69
N HIS A 63 -9.49 -14.35 -5.11
CA HIS A 63 -8.65 -13.41 -5.87
C HIS A 63 -7.17 -13.81 -5.94
N ARG A 64 -6.66 -14.61 -4.99
CA ARG A 64 -5.27 -15.12 -4.94
C ARG A 64 -4.19 -14.03 -5.03
N ASP A 65 -4.49 -12.85 -4.50
CA ASP A 65 -3.67 -11.65 -4.55
C ASP A 65 -3.39 -11.07 -3.15
N MET A 66 -3.47 -11.89 -2.11
CA MET A 66 -3.27 -11.47 -0.72
C MET A 66 -2.02 -12.08 -0.10
N LEU A 67 -1.29 -11.23 0.63
CA LEU A 67 -0.17 -11.58 1.48
C LEU A 67 -0.52 -11.20 2.93
N GLN A 68 -0.80 -12.20 3.75
CA GLN A 68 -1.11 -11.98 5.16
C GLN A 68 0.11 -12.27 6.04
N GLY A 69 0.43 -11.33 6.93
CA GLY A 69 1.47 -11.49 7.95
C GLY A 69 0.94 -12.05 9.26
N ASP A 70 1.80 -12.80 9.96
CA ASP A 70 1.52 -13.33 11.29
C ASP A 70 1.76 -12.25 12.38
N PHE A 71 0.97 -11.18 12.33
CA PHE A 71 0.95 -10.10 13.31
C PHE A 71 -0.42 -9.41 13.28
N GLY A 72 -0.86 -8.86 14.41
CA GLY A 72 -2.13 -8.13 14.49
C GLY A 72 -2.16 -6.91 13.57
N ASP A 73 -3.24 -6.72 12.83
CA ASP A 73 -3.41 -5.58 11.93
C ASP A 73 -3.77 -4.32 12.73
N SER A 74 -2.80 -3.42 12.89
CA SER A 74 -2.95 -2.18 13.61
C SER A 74 -1.97 -1.13 13.08
N TYR A 75 -2.27 0.15 13.32
CA TYR A 75 -1.39 1.26 12.95
C TYR A 75 0.02 1.12 13.53
N ALA A 76 0.13 0.62 14.78
CA ALA A 76 1.41 0.38 15.43
C ALA A 76 2.28 -0.67 14.70
N ASN A 77 1.66 -1.55 13.90
CA ASN A 77 2.32 -2.63 13.18
C ASN A 77 2.54 -2.31 11.69
N LEU A 78 2.33 -1.06 11.24
CA LEU A 78 2.60 -0.68 9.85
C LEU A 78 4.03 -0.97 9.42
N THR A 79 5.03 -0.77 10.30
CA THR A 79 6.43 -1.14 9.99
C THR A 79 6.61 -2.65 9.75
N LEU A 80 5.89 -3.51 10.49
CA LEU A 80 5.92 -4.96 10.28
C LEU A 80 5.29 -5.32 8.92
N LYS A 81 4.19 -4.66 8.58
CA LYS A 81 3.51 -4.79 7.28
C LYS A 81 4.42 -4.37 6.13
N THR A 82 5.13 -3.24 6.27
CA THR A 82 6.12 -2.77 5.29
C THR A 82 7.33 -3.71 5.18
N LEU A 83 7.82 -4.26 6.29
CA LEU A 83 8.89 -5.26 6.28
C LEU A 83 8.48 -6.54 5.55
N LEU A 84 7.25 -7.01 5.79
CA LEU A 84 6.69 -8.16 5.08
C LEU A 84 6.62 -7.90 3.58
N LEU A 85 6.07 -6.74 3.20
CA LEU A 85 5.98 -6.25 1.83
C LEU A 85 7.34 -6.29 1.12
N LEU A 86 8.37 -5.66 1.70
CA LEU A 86 9.72 -5.60 1.11
C LEU A 86 10.38 -6.97 1.03
N ARG A 87 10.25 -7.81 2.08
CA ARG A 87 10.81 -9.18 2.09
C ARG A 87 10.18 -10.04 1.00
N TRP A 88 8.87 -9.93 0.83
CA TRP A 88 8.14 -10.68 -0.20
C TRP A 88 8.48 -10.19 -1.60
N ALA A 89 8.61 -8.87 -1.80
CA ALA A 89 9.08 -8.27 -3.06
C ALA A 89 10.44 -8.81 -3.48
N ARG A 90 11.35 -9.02 -2.51
CA ARG A 90 12.68 -9.62 -2.75
C ARG A 90 12.59 -11.07 -3.23
N SER A 91 11.69 -11.87 -2.65
CA SER A 91 11.62 -13.32 -2.91
C SER A 91 10.63 -13.74 -3.98
N CYS A 92 9.62 -12.92 -4.29
CA CYS A 92 8.61 -13.32 -5.27
C CYS A 92 9.11 -13.19 -6.71
N CYS A 93 8.52 -14.05 -7.56
CA CYS A 93 8.19 -13.70 -8.93
C CYS A 93 9.42 -13.49 -9.84
N GLY A 94 10.60 -14.01 -9.51
CA GLY A 94 11.82 -13.78 -10.31
C GLY A 94 12.42 -12.37 -10.15
N GLY A 95 11.92 -11.56 -9.21
CA GLY A 95 12.38 -10.20 -8.94
C GLY A 95 11.80 -9.18 -9.91
N ALA A 96 10.81 -8.42 -9.47
CA ALA A 96 10.28 -7.30 -10.24
C ALA A 96 11.35 -6.21 -10.44
N GLU A 97 11.27 -5.49 -11.56
CA GLU A 97 12.19 -4.39 -11.86
C GLU A 97 11.91 -3.19 -10.94
N PHE A 98 10.63 -2.87 -10.79
CA PHE A 98 10.12 -1.82 -9.92
C PHE A 98 9.09 -2.35 -8.92
N VAL A 99 9.10 -1.76 -7.73
CA VAL A 99 8.11 -1.97 -6.69
C VAL A 99 7.43 -0.63 -6.41
N LEU A 100 6.12 -0.58 -6.57
CA LEU A 100 5.27 0.53 -6.14
C LEU A 100 4.60 0.14 -4.83
N LYS A 101 4.81 0.93 -3.77
CA LYS A 101 3.93 0.92 -2.60
C LYS A 101 2.91 2.04 -2.77
N ALA A 102 1.64 1.69 -2.66
CA ALA A 102 0.52 2.63 -2.68
C ALA A 102 -0.50 2.15 -1.64
N ASP A 103 -1.07 3.05 -0.84
CA ASP A 103 -2.12 2.69 0.12
C ASP A 103 -3.45 2.37 -0.57
N ASP A 104 -4.32 1.63 0.11
CA ASP A 104 -5.64 1.26 -0.44
C ASP A 104 -6.65 2.43 -0.46
N ASP A 105 -6.34 3.51 0.25
CA ASP A 105 -7.09 4.77 0.26
C ASP A 105 -6.48 5.84 -0.68
N VAL A 106 -5.52 5.47 -1.53
CA VAL A 106 -4.90 6.37 -2.50
C VAL A 106 -5.90 6.94 -3.49
N VAL A 107 -7.04 6.28 -3.76
CA VAL A 107 -8.08 6.81 -4.64
C VAL A 107 -9.32 7.16 -3.83
N HIS A 108 -9.58 8.45 -3.72
CA HIS A 108 -10.81 8.96 -3.16
C HIS A 108 -11.82 9.22 -4.28
N TRP A 109 -13.01 8.62 -4.16
CA TRP A 109 -14.14 8.93 -5.02
C TRP A 109 -15.31 9.45 -4.18
N GLY A 110 -15.77 10.66 -4.52
CA GLY A 110 -16.94 11.23 -3.88
C GLY A 110 -16.76 11.65 -2.42
N VAL A 111 -15.55 11.98 -1.98
CA VAL A 111 -15.30 12.47 -0.62
C VAL A 111 -15.86 13.88 -0.45
N ALA A 112 -16.64 14.09 0.62
CA ALA A 112 -17.15 15.40 0.98
C ALA A 112 -16.04 16.27 1.60
N PRO A 113 -15.90 17.55 1.21
CA PRO A 113 -14.96 18.47 1.85
C PRO A 113 -15.24 18.59 3.35
N ASN A 114 -14.19 18.49 4.18
CA ASN A 114 -14.35 18.64 5.62
C ASN A 114 -14.58 20.11 5.96
N ARG A 115 -15.78 20.43 6.46
CA ARG A 115 -16.19 21.80 6.79
C ARG A 115 -15.90 22.22 8.22
N ASP A 116 -15.35 21.35 9.06
CA ASP A 116 -14.98 21.69 10.44
C ASP A 116 -13.70 22.56 10.44
N PRO A 117 -13.74 23.81 10.91
CA PRO A 117 -12.57 24.71 10.98
C PRO A 117 -11.46 24.21 11.90
N ARG A 118 -11.74 23.25 12.78
CA ARG A 118 -10.76 22.65 13.70
C ARG A 118 -9.99 21.49 13.07
N SER A 119 -10.42 21.01 11.91
CA SER A 119 -9.78 19.92 11.20
C SER A 119 -8.52 20.39 10.47
N ARG A 120 -7.44 19.61 10.54
CA ARG A 120 -6.24 19.79 9.69
C ARG A 120 -6.52 19.64 8.19
N HIS A 121 -7.70 19.12 7.85
CA HIS A 121 -8.18 18.93 6.48
C HIS A 121 -9.36 19.86 6.15
N HIS A 122 -9.53 20.97 6.91
CA HIS A 122 -10.59 21.94 6.68
C HIS A 122 -10.51 22.55 5.28
N VAL A 123 -11.64 22.55 4.57
CA VAL A 123 -11.80 23.22 3.29
C VAL A 123 -12.97 24.19 3.38
N PRO A 124 -12.71 25.51 3.39
CA PRO A 124 -13.77 26.53 3.45
C PRO A 124 -14.73 26.44 2.26
N GLU A 125 -16.01 26.75 2.48
CA GLU A 125 -17.03 26.76 1.42
C GLU A 125 -16.65 27.72 0.28
N GLY A 126 -16.11 28.90 0.62
CA GLY A 126 -15.65 29.90 -0.36
C GLY A 126 -14.42 29.46 -1.17
N LEU A 127 -13.67 28.46 -0.71
CA LEU A 127 -12.53 27.90 -1.44
C LEU A 127 -12.97 26.79 -2.40
N TYR A 128 -13.94 25.98 -2.00
CA TYR A 128 -14.45 24.86 -2.80
C TYR A 128 -15.91 24.57 -2.45
N GLY A 129 -16.85 25.02 -3.30
CA GLY A 129 -18.29 24.96 -3.05
C GLY A 129 -19.00 23.70 -3.56
N ALA A 130 -18.28 22.78 -4.21
CA ALA A 130 -18.88 21.52 -4.65
C ALA A 130 -19.03 20.55 -3.47
N PRO A 131 -20.11 19.73 -3.44
CA PRO A 131 -20.42 18.86 -2.30
C PRO A 131 -19.44 17.69 -2.15
N ARG A 132 -18.68 17.37 -3.21
CA ARG A 132 -17.69 16.29 -3.25
C ARG A 132 -16.50 16.72 -4.10
N PHE A 133 -15.29 16.32 -3.70
CA PHE A 133 -14.10 16.46 -4.54
C PHE A 133 -14.23 15.62 -5.82
N PRO A 134 -13.60 16.03 -6.95
CA PRO A 134 -13.42 15.13 -8.09
C PRO A 134 -12.59 13.91 -7.65
N PRO A 135 -12.55 12.80 -8.42
CA PRO A 135 -11.62 11.71 -8.12
C PRO A 135 -10.21 12.27 -7.96
N TYR A 136 -9.59 12.05 -6.81
CA TYR A 136 -8.26 12.59 -6.50
C TYR A 136 -7.45 11.59 -5.69
N CYS A 137 -6.13 11.70 -5.82
CA CYS A 137 -5.22 10.87 -5.04
C CYS A 137 -4.77 11.57 -3.77
N SER A 138 -4.87 10.90 -2.62
CA SER A 138 -4.27 11.37 -1.36
C SER A 138 -3.57 10.20 -0.66
N GLY A 139 -2.37 10.43 -0.13
CA GLY A 139 -1.55 9.38 0.50
C GLY A 139 -0.33 8.97 -0.33
N THR A 140 0.80 8.79 0.37
CA THR A 140 2.16 8.76 -0.17
C THR A 140 2.45 7.46 -0.92
N ALA A 141 2.39 7.52 -2.25
CA ALA A 141 2.98 6.47 -3.08
C ALA A 141 4.49 6.68 -3.24
N TYR A 142 5.27 5.61 -3.23
CA TYR A 142 6.68 5.67 -3.61
C TYR A 142 7.08 4.48 -4.47
N VAL A 143 8.03 4.71 -5.38
CA VAL A 143 8.58 3.70 -6.28
C VAL A 143 10.00 3.39 -5.86
N LEU A 144 10.30 2.10 -5.73
CA LEU A 144 11.64 1.60 -5.43
C LEU A 144 12.10 0.70 -6.57
N SER A 145 13.35 0.90 -7.02
CA SER A 145 14.00 -0.09 -7.87
C SER A 145 14.32 -1.34 -7.05
N ARG A 146 14.52 -2.48 -7.74
CA ARG A 146 14.98 -3.72 -7.08
C ARG A 146 16.23 -3.50 -6.22
N GLN A 147 17.19 -2.70 -6.70
CA GLN A 147 18.42 -2.41 -5.95
C GLN A 147 18.13 -1.60 -4.68
N ALA A 148 17.24 -0.61 -4.75
CA ALA A 148 16.82 0.16 -3.58
C ALA A 148 16.14 -0.73 -2.53
N VAL A 149 15.25 -1.66 -2.94
CA VAL A 149 14.63 -2.64 -2.04
C VAL A 149 15.68 -3.47 -1.30
N LEU A 150 16.67 -4.00 -2.02
CA LEU A 150 17.74 -4.80 -1.42
C LEU A 150 18.59 -3.99 -0.45
N ALA A 151 18.94 -2.75 -0.80
CA ALA A 151 19.73 -1.86 0.03
C ALA A 151 19.00 -1.47 1.33
N ILE A 152 17.71 -1.09 1.22
CA ILE A 152 16.84 -0.78 2.37
C ILE A 152 16.72 -1.99 3.30
N LEU A 153 16.51 -3.21 2.75
CA LEU A 153 16.44 -4.43 3.55
C LEU A 153 17.76 -4.75 4.27
N GLY A 154 18.91 -4.44 3.65
CA GLY A 154 20.22 -4.60 4.26
C GLY A 154 20.46 -3.63 5.43
N ALA A 155 19.92 -2.41 5.35
CA ALA A 155 20.04 -1.39 6.40
C ALA A 155 19.04 -1.58 7.55
N ALA A 156 17.87 -2.17 7.28
CA ALA A 156 16.74 -2.31 8.21
C ALA A 156 17.10 -2.84 9.62
N PRO A 157 17.98 -3.85 9.80
CA PRO A 157 18.34 -4.35 11.14
C PRO A 157 19.00 -3.29 12.05
N GLY A 158 19.62 -2.26 11.46
CA GLY A 158 20.32 -1.20 12.20
C GLY A 158 19.50 0.08 12.40
N VAL A 159 18.20 0.09 12.06
CA VAL A 159 17.32 1.26 12.17
C VAL A 159 16.18 0.95 13.15
N PRO A 160 16.01 1.75 14.22
CA PRO A 160 14.87 1.60 15.13
C PRO A 160 13.55 1.69 14.38
N ARG A 161 12.61 0.80 14.68
CA ARG A 161 11.27 0.80 14.07
C ARG A 161 10.46 1.97 14.63
N VAL A 162 9.85 2.75 13.75
CA VAL A 162 8.94 3.84 14.09
C VAL A 162 7.64 3.70 13.30
N ALA A 163 6.53 4.13 13.89
CA ALA A 163 5.18 3.87 13.38
C ALA A 163 4.89 4.54 12.03
N PRO A 164 5.29 5.81 11.77
CA PRO A 164 5.24 6.33 10.40
C PRO A 164 6.21 5.53 9.55
N GLU A 165 5.67 4.66 8.70
CA GLU A 165 6.45 3.70 7.94
C GLU A 165 7.22 4.38 6.81
N ASP A 166 6.68 5.45 6.25
CA ASP A 166 7.33 6.33 5.28
C ASP A 166 8.61 6.97 5.85
N VAL A 167 8.55 7.47 7.09
CA VAL A 167 9.72 7.95 7.83
C VAL A 167 10.72 6.82 8.05
N TRP A 168 10.26 5.63 8.45
CA TRP A 168 11.15 4.49 8.66
C TRP A 168 11.87 4.04 7.36
N VAL A 169 11.16 4.03 6.23
CA VAL A 169 11.75 3.74 4.91
C VAL A 169 12.79 4.80 4.55
N GLY A 170 12.50 6.08 4.75
CA GLY A 170 13.46 7.17 4.52
C GLY A 170 14.72 7.05 5.38
N LEU A 171 14.59 6.65 6.65
CA LEU A 171 15.74 6.39 7.53
C LEU A 171 16.61 5.23 7.05
N CYS A 172 15.98 4.14 6.58
CA CYS A 172 16.69 3.00 6.01
C CYS A 172 17.39 3.37 4.69
N ALA A 173 16.72 4.11 3.81
CA ALA A 173 17.28 4.60 2.56
C ALA A 173 18.52 5.48 2.80
N ARG A 174 18.42 6.46 3.71
CA ARG A 174 19.55 7.30 4.12
C ARG A 174 20.72 6.48 4.65
N ARG A 175 20.47 5.50 5.51
CA ARG A 175 21.52 4.60 6.05
C ARG A 175 22.18 3.76 4.94
N ALA A 176 21.41 3.38 3.93
CA ALA A 176 21.88 2.58 2.80
C ALA A 176 22.53 3.41 1.68
N GLY A 177 22.58 4.74 1.78
CA GLY A 177 23.08 5.62 0.72
C GLY A 177 22.15 5.72 -0.49
N VAL A 178 20.87 5.38 -0.32
CA VAL A 178 19.82 5.51 -1.34
C VAL A 178 19.18 6.88 -1.23
N ALA A 179 19.05 7.58 -2.35
CA ALA A 179 18.34 8.86 -2.40
C ALA A 179 16.86 8.67 -2.06
N ALA A 180 16.32 9.57 -1.24
CA ALA A 180 14.93 9.60 -0.80
C ALA A 180 14.13 10.66 -1.57
#